data_AF-A0A524CZY2-F1
#
_entry.id   AF-A0A524CZY2-F1
#
_cell.length_a   1.000
_cell.length_b   1.000
_cell.length_c   1.000
_cell.angle_alpha   90.00
_cell.angle_beta   90.00
_cell.angle_gamma   90.00
#
_symmetry.space_group_name_H-M   'P 1'
#
loop_
_entity.id
_entity.type
_entity.pdbx_description
1 polymer ?
#
loop_
_entity_poly.entity_id
_entity_poly.type
_entity_poly.pdbx_seq_one_letter_code
_entity_poly.pdbx_strand_id
1 'polypeptide(L)'
;MFEDLLLFMIVTLGNLVVWFLIRNLHLEKGSPTLILIKIVGIVGILIHELSHFFMCLITGVTPNGFHLSYSDQEGNITVSKTEQMTFLQGLLICIAPLLIASYIAYICVYVMFLTTLHIFIKVICGVVFVSILMHSRPSSADIHTFKETFSNDPTYSLYQIGLGIVSGIIIFLINLPLPYYLSFIHYLLIGVLYTVITYGVLALRRGVEYIMSKQNSYTPQAAGMSSSYRTRNKTQKPKREQLPRRQW
;
A
#
# COMPACT_ATOMS: atom_id res chain seq x y z
N MET A 1 -5.82 -18.43 0.24
CA MET A 1 -6.67 -17.22 0.14
C MET A 1 -7.64 -17.07 1.30
N PHE A 2 -8.58 -17.99 1.55
CA PHE A 2 -9.54 -17.80 2.67
C PHE A 2 -8.86 -17.86 4.05
N GLU A 3 -7.89 -18.77 4.22
CA GLU A 3 -7.08 -18.88 5.44
C GLU A 3 -6.29 -17.59 5.73
N ASP A 4 -5.79 -16.91 4.69
CA ASP A 4 -5.08 -15.64 4.81
C ASP A 4 -5.98 -14.53 5.32
N LEU A 5 -7.21 -14.47 4.80
CA LEU A 5 -8.23 -13.52 5.25
C LEU A 5 -8.63 -13.80 6.70
N LEU A 6 -8.72 -15.07 7.09
CA LEU A 6 -9.01 -15.47 8.47
C LEU A 6 -7.87 -15.09 9.42
N LEU A 7 -6.60 -15.32 9.06
CA LEU A 7 -5.48 -14.87 9.88
C LEU A 7 -5.45 -13.36 10.00
N PHE A 8 -5.66 -12.64 8.90
CA PHE A 8 -5.75 -11.19 8.91
C PHE A 8 -6.81 -10.70 9.91
N MET A 9 -8.01 -11.30 9.87
CA MET A 9 -9.07 -11.02 10.83
C MET A 9 -8.67 -11.34 12.27
N ILE A 10 -7.98 -12.47 12.52
CA ILE A 10 -7.48 -12.83 13.85
C ILE A 10 -6.45 -11.81 14.35
N VAL A 11 -5.51 -11.39 13.52
CA VAL A 11 -4.47 -10.41 13.89
C VAL A 11 -5.12 -9.06 14.18
N THR A 12 -6.05 -8.60 13.33
CA THR A 12 -6.78 -7.33 13.55
C THR A 12 -7.62 -7.37 14.82
N LEU A 13 -8.40 -8.44 15.04
CA LEU A 13 -9.24 -8.58 16.24
C LEU A 13 -8.39 -8.75 17.51
N GLY A 14 -7.33 -9.56 17.43
CA GLY A 14 -6.36 -9.74 18.50
C GLY A 14 -5.72 -8.41 18.90
N ASN A 15 -5.35 -7.59 17.92
CA ASN A 15 -4.83 -6.25 18.17
C ASN A 15 -5.86 -5.36 18.89
N LEU A 16 -7.10 -5.33 18.41
CA LEU A 16 -8.18 -4.56 19.04
C LEU A 16 -8.40 -4.97 20.50
N VAL A 17 -8.40 -6.27 20.79
CA VAL A 17 -8.55 -6.81 22.15
C VAL A 17 -7.36 -6.40 23.02
N VAL A 18 -6.12 -6.60 22.55
CA VAL A 18 -4.91 -6.24 23.31
C VAL A 18 -4.90 -4.74 23.61
N TRP A 19 -5.22 -3.91 22.63
CA TRP A 19 -5.31 -2.46 22.80
C TRP A 19 -6.37 -2.07 23.84
N PHE A 20 -7.57 -2.68 23.76
CA PHE A 20 -8.63 -2.44 24.73
C PHE A 20 -8.23 -2.84 26.15
N LEU A 21 -7.56 -3.99 26.31
CA LEU A 21 -7.04 -4.43 27.60
C LEU A 21 -6.00 -3.46 28.17
N ILE A 22 -5.00 -3.06 27.37
CA ILE A 22 -3.96 -2.12 27.80
C ILE A 22 -4.58 -0.78 28.22
N ARG A 23 -5.56 -0.28 27.48
CA ARG A 23 -6.25 0.98 27.79
C ARG A 23 -7.03 0.90 29.10
N ASN A 24 -7.66 -0.23 29.40
CA ASN A 24 -8.48 -0.41 30.60
C ASN A 24 -7.69 -0.77 31.86
N LEU A 25 -6.42 -1.16 31.73
CA LEU A 25 -5.58 -1.54 32.86
C LEU A 25 -5.19 -0.36 33.78
N HIS A 26 -5.54 0.90 33.44
CA HIS A 26 -5.27 2.11 34.24
C HIS A 26 -3.88 2.13 34.89
N LEU A 27 -2.86 1.70 34.16
CA LEU A 27 -1.52 1.52 34.70
C LEU A 27 -0.95 2.86 35.17
N GLU A 28 -0.46 2.91 36.39
CA GLU A 28 0.20 4.09 36.94
C GLU A 28 1.42 4.46 36.11
N LYS A 29 1.63 5.77 35.91
CA LYS A 29 2.82 6.29 35.23
C LYS A 29 4.07 5.86 36.00
N GLY A 30 4.97 5.15 35.33
CA GLY A 30 6.21 4.64 35.93
C GLY A 30 6.10 3.26 36.57
N SER A 31 4.93 2.61 36.52
CA SER A 31 4.80 1.23 36.99
C SER A 31 5.71 0.27 36.18
N PRO A 32 6.29 -0.76 36.82
CA PRO A 32 7.19 -1.71 36.15
C PRO A 32 6.49 -2.47 35.02
N THR A 33 5.18 -2.71 35.16
CA THR A 33 4.33 -3.31 34.11
C THR A 33 4.23 -2.41 32.88
N LEU A 34 4.03 -1.11 33.05
CA LEU A 34 3.99 -0.16 31.95
C LEU A 34 5.35 -0.08 31.24
N ILE A 35 6.45 -0.11 31.99
CA ILE A 35 7.81 -0.13 31.43
C ILE A 35 8.01 -1.39 30.59
N LEU A 36 7.61 -2.56 31.11
CA LEU A 36 7.71 -3.82 30.37
C LEU A 36 6.89 -3.79 29.07
N ILE A 37 5.66 -3.29 29.13
CA ILE A 37 4.78 -3.12 27.95
C ILE A 37 5.44 -2.20 26.92
N LYS A 38 6.05 -1.09 27.35
CA LYS A 38 6.78 -0.18 26.45
C LYS A 38 8.00 -0.84 25.80
N ILE A 39 8.77 -1.61 26.55
CA ILE A 39 9.94 -2.33 26.02
C ILE A 39 9.51 -3.36 24.98
N VAL A 40 8.50 -4.17 25.30
CA VAL A 40 7.94 -5.16 24.36
C VAL A 40 7.39 -4.44 23.15
N GLY A 41 6.66 -3.33 23.34
CA GLY A 41 6.00 -2.55 22.30
C GLY A 41 6.92 -2.02 21.20
N ILE A 42 8.15 -1.62 21.53
CA ILE A 42 9.12 -1.05 20.57
C ILE A 42 9.29 -1.91 19.33
N VAL A 43 9.40 -3.23 19.51
CA VAL A 43 9.67 -4.14 18.38
C VAL A 43 8.54 -4.08 17.36
N GLY A 44 7.30 -4.00 17.82
CA GLY A 44 6.10 -3.90 17.00
C GLY A 44 6.00 -2.55 16.31
N ILE A 45 6.33 -1.45 17.00
CA ILE A 45 6.40 -0.11 16.38
C ILE A 45 7.47 -0.11 15.29
N LEU A 46 8.65 -0.67 15.57
CA LEU A 46 9.74 -0.76 14.59
C LEU A 46 9.30 -1.56 13.37
N ILE A 47 8.68 -2.72 13.55
CA ILE A 47 8.14 -3.54 12.45
C ILE A 47 7.07 -2.77 11.68
N HIS A 48 6.19 -2.05 12.38
CA HIS A 48 5.13 -1.22 11.79
C HIS A 48 5.73 -0.16 10.86
N GLU A 49 6.65 0.66 11.35
CA GLU A 49 7.27 1.71 10.54
C GLU A 49 8.14 1.11 9.44
N LEU A 50 8.93 0.08 9.71
CA LEU A 50 9.72 -0.59 8.65
C LEU A 50 8.82 -1.09 7.53
N SER A 51 7.60 -1.55 7.84
CA SER A 51 6.65 -2.01 6.82
C SER A 51 6.20 -0.88 5.90
N HIS A 52 5.88 0.29 6.46
CA HIS A 52 5.61 1.51 5.67
C HIS A 52 6.81 1.88 4.80
N PHE A 53 8.02 1.85 5.37
CA PHE A 53 9.24 2.19 4.64
C PHE A 53 9.49 1.26 3.45
N PHE A 54 9.38 -0.05 3.67
CA PHE A 54 9.54 -1.04 2.60
C PHE A 54 8.48 -0.85 1.51
N MET A 55 7.23 -0.59 1.89
CA MET A 55 6.17 -0.38 0.90
C MET A 55 6.34 0.91 0.10
N CYS A 56 6.83 1.98 0.74
CA CYS A 56 7.23 3.20 0.04
C CYS A 56 8.28 2.91 -1.03
N LEU A 57 9.33 2.14 -0.72
CA LEU A 57 10.35 1.75 -1.69
C LEU A 57 9.77 0.92 -2.86
N ILE A 58 8.92 -0.06 -2.56
CA ILE A 58 8.29 -0.92 -3.58
C ILE A 58 7.39 -0.10 -4.51
N THR A 59 6.64 0.85 -3.96
CA THR A 59 5.70 1.70 -4.70
C THR A 59 6.36 2.88 -5.41
N GLY A 60 7.67 3.09 -5.23
CA GLY A 60 8.42 4.21 -5.80
C GLY A 60 8.14 5.55 -5.13
N VAL A 61 7.57 5.53 -3.92
CA VAL A 61 7.28 6.72 -3.12
C VAL A 61 8.49 7.01 -2.23
N THR A 62 9.09 8.19 -2.35
CA THR A 62 10.31 8.53 -1.62
C THR A 62 10.01 8.92 -0.16
N PRO A 63 10.50 8.16 0.84
CA PRO A 63 10.41 8.56 2.23
C PRO A 63 11.43 9.69 2.50
N ASN A 64 10.98 10.75 3.18
CA ASN A 64 11.81 11.89 3.57
C ASN A 64 12.46 11.70 4.94
N GLY A 65 11.83 10.92 5.80
CA GLY A 65 12.31 10.73 7.16
C GLY A 65 11.64 9.56 7.86
N PHE A 66 12.37 9.02 8.83
CA PHE A 66 11.94 7.94 9.70
C PHE A 66 12.11 8.43 11.14
N HIS A 67 11.03 8.49 11.91
CA HIS A 67 11.06 8.91 13.31
C HIS A 67 10.42 7.85 14.20
N LEU A 68 11.08 7.54 15.31
CA LEU A 68 10.64 6.57 16.30
C LEU A 68 10.75 7.20 17.70
N SER A 69 9.62 7.42 18.36
CA SER A 69 9.57 7.94 19.73
C SER A 69 9.30 6.81 20.72
N TYR A 70 10.29 6.49 21.55
CA TYR A 70 10.13 5.51 22.62
C TYR A 70 9.18 6.00 23.72
N SER A 71 9.25 7.30 24.05
CA SER A 71 8.46 7.91 25.12
C SER A 71 6.97 7.74 24.85
N ASP A 72 6.59 8.07 23.62
CA ASP A 72 5.20 8.19 23.20
C ASP A 72 4.67 6.88 22.62
N GLN A 73 5.55 5.89 22.38
CA GLN A 73 5.23 4.62 21.72
C GLN A 73 4.61 4.86 20.34
N GLU A 74 5.17 5.83 19.62
CA GLU A 74 4.71 6.25 18.30
C GLU A 74 5.88 6.25 17.32
N GLY A 75 5.57 5.91 16.08
CA GLY A 75 6.48 6.01 14.94
C GLY A 75 5.82 6.85 13.85
N ASN A 76 6.64 7.39 12.95
CA ASN A 76 6.14 8.05 11.77
C ASN A 76 7.18 8.04 10.65
N ILE A 77 6.72 7.70 9.44
CA ILE A 77 7.47 7.92 8.20
C ILE A 77 6.86 9.10 7.45
N THR A 78 7.68 10.14 7.30
CA THR A 78 7.28 11.30 6.50
C THR A 78 7.50 11.00 5.03
N VAL A 79 6.45 11.15 4.23
CA VAL A 79 6.47 10.92 2.79
C VAL A 79 6.55 12.25 2.06
N SER A 80 7.43 12.37 1.07
CA SER A 80 7.44 13.55 0.20
C SER A 80 6.20 13.58 -0.69
N LYS A 81 5.51 14.73 -0.76
CA LYS A 81 4.47 14.98 -1.78
C LYS A 81 3.33 13.95 -1.78
N THR A 82 2.64 13.80 -0.64
CA THR A 82 1.40 13.00 -0.54
C THR A 82 0.38 13.35 -1.63
N GLU A 83 0.33 14.62 -2.02
CA GLU A 83 -0.46 15.15 -3.12
C GLU A 83 -0.15 14.56 -4.51
N GLN A 84 0.93 13.81 -4.69
CA GLN A 84 1.28 13.18 -5.98
C GLN A 84 1.03 11.65 -5.98
N MET A 85 0.74 11.07 -4.81
CA MET A 85 0.58 9.63 -4.65
C MET A 85 -0.75 9.13 -5.23
N THR A 86 -0.75 8.03 -5.98
CA THR A 86 -2.00 7.41 -6.44
C THR A 86 -2.74 6.75 -5.28
N PHE A 87 -4.04 6.52 -5.44
CA PHE A 87 -4.83 5.82 -4.42
C PHE A 87 -4.28 4.43 -4.10
N LEU A 88 -3.91 3.65 -5.11
CA LEU A 88 -3.33 2.32 -4.90
C LEU A 88 -2.01 2.37 -4.12
N GLN A 89 -1.13 3.32 -4.41
CA GLN A 89 0.11 3.50 -3.64
C GLN A 89 -0.20 3.84 -2.18
N GLY A 90 -1.14 4.77 -1.94
CA GLY A 90 -1.57 5.12 -0.59
C GLY A 90 -2.19 3.95 0.16
N LEU A 91 -3.10 3.21 -0.47
CA LEU A 91 -3.73 2.02 0.08
C LEU A 91 -2.69 0.95 0.46
N LEU A 92 -1.75 0.66 -0.45
CA LEU A 92 -0.71 -0.33 -0.22
C LEU A 92 0.19 0.07 0.96
N ILE A 93 0.63 1.32 1.03
CA ILE A 93 1.42 1.83 2.16
C ILE A 93 0.61 1.71 3.45
N CYS A 94 -0.62 2.20 3.49
CA CYS A 94 -1.47 2.16 4.69
C CYS A 94 -1.72 0.73 5.22
N ILE A 95 -1.84 -0.26 4.34
CA ILE A 95 -2.08 -1.66 4.71
C ILE A 95 -0.79 -2.43 4.96
N ALA A 96 0.38 -1.90 4.55
CA ALA A 96 1.65 -2.61 4.63
C ALA A 96 2.01 -3.13 6.04
N PRO A 97 1.85 -2.34 7.13
CA PRO A 97 2.11 -2.84 8.47
C PRO A 97 1.30 -4.08 8.80
N LEU A 98 0.01 -4.07 8.47
CA LEU A 98 -0.89 -5.17 8.77
C LEU A 98 -0.58 -6.41 7.93
N LEU A 99 -0.28 -6.22 6.64
CA LEU A 99 0.11 -7.31 5.74
C LEU A 99 1.41 -7.96 6.24
N ILE A 100 2.49 -7.19 6.41
CA ILE A 100 3.80 -7.74 6.81
C ILE A 100 3.73 -8.33 8.23
N ALA A 101 3.07 -7.64 9.16
CA ALA A 101 2.82 -8.14 10.52
C ALA A 101 2.13 -9.49 10.53
N SER A 102 1.12 -9.71 9.67
CA SER A 102 0.38 -10.98 9.65
C SER A 102 1.27 -12.18 9.27
N TYR A 103 2.18 -12.01 8.31
CA TYR A 103 3.16 -13.05 7.95
C TYR A 103 4.18 -13.29 9.06
N ILE A 104 4.70 -12.23 9.68
CA ILE A 104 5.64 -12.38 10.80
C ILE A 104 4.94 -13.06 11.97
N ALA A 105 3.69 -12.70 12.26
CA ALA A 105 2.87 -13.31 13.29
C ALA A 105 2.65 -14.81 13.02
N TYR A 106 2.32 -15.19 11.78
CA TYR A 106 2.24 -16.58 11.37
C TYR A 106 3.56 -17.33 11.62
N ILE A 107 4.69 -16.77 11.19
CA ILE A 107 6.01 -17.39 11.40
C ILE A 107 6.29 -17.56 12.89
N CYS A 108 5.96 -16.57 13.72
CA CYS A 108 6.14 -16.66 15.17
C CYS A 108 5.30 -17.80 15.77
N VAL A 109 4.01 -17.90 15.41
CA VAL A 109 3.12 -18.98 15.85
C VAL A 109 3.64 -20.34 15.38
N TYR A 110 4.05 -20.45 14.12
CA TYR A 110 4.63 -21.66 13.56
C TYR A 110 5.88 -22.10 14.34
N VAL A 111 6.82 -21.17 14.60
CA VAL A 111 8.03 -21.46 15.39
C VAL A 111 7.69 -21.88 16.82
N MET A 112 6.78 -21.17 17.48
CA MET A 112 6.38 -21.46 18.85
C MET A 112 5.81 -22.87 19.01
N PHE A 113 4.87 -23.26 18.15
CA PHE A 113 4.06 -24.47 18.36
C PHE A 113 4.46 -25.67 17.50
N LEU A 114 4.97 -25.45 16.29
CA LEU A 114 5.13 -26.51 15.29
C LEU A 114 6.59 -26.93 15.06
N THR A 115 7.56 -26.17 15.56
CA THR A 115 8.98 -26.51 15.41
C THR A 115 9.59 -27.12 16.68
N THR A 116 10.67 -27.89 16.52
CA THR A 116 11.50 -28.44 17.59
C THR A 116 12.64 -27.51 18.01
N LEU A 117 12.58 -26.23 17.62
CA LEU A 117 13.61 -25.24 17.94
C LEU A 117 13.73 -25.00 19.45
N HIS A 118 14.90 -24.48 19.85
CA HIS A 118 15.24 -24.22 21.24
C HIS A 118 14.22 -23.29 21.92
N ILE A 119 13.94 -23.53 23.21
CA ILE A 119 12.95 -22.78 23.99
C ILE A 119 13.18 -21.26 23.95
N PHE A 120 14.44 -20.81 24.01
CA PHE A 120 14.78 -19.39 23.87
C PHE A 120 14.25 -18.75 22.58
N ILE A 121 14.33 -19.44 21.44
CA ILE A 121 13.83 -18.93 20.17
C ILE A 121 12.30 -18.82 20.23
N LYS A 122 11.63 -19.82 20.81
CA LYS A 122 10.17 -19.82 20.99
C LYS A 122 9.71 -18.65 21.87
N VAL A 123 10.44 -18.36 22.95
CA VAL A 123 10.17 -17.21 23.83
C VAL A 123 10.35 -15.89 23.08
N ILE A 124 11.42 -15.74 22.29
CA ILE A 124 11.63 -14.55 21.44
C ILE A 124 10.47 -14.39 20.46
N CYS A 125 10.04 -15.44 19.76
CA CYS A 125 8.89 -15.41 18.87
C CYS A 125 7.60 -15.01 19.61
N GLY A 126 7.40 -15.49 20.84
CA GLY A 126 6.27 -15.08 21.68
C GLY A 126 6.28 -13.58 21.99
N VAL A 127 7.45 -13.03 22.35
CA VAL A 127 7.60 -11.59 22.60
C VAL A 127 7.34 -10.77 21.33
N VAL A 128 7.89 -11.18 20.19
CA VAL A 128 7.66 -10.52 18.90
C VAL A 128 6.19 -10.58 18.51
N PHE A 129 5.54 -11.74 18.66
CA PHE A 129 4.12 -11.91 18.37
C PHE A 129 3.23 -10.98 19.19
N VAL A 130 3.44 -10.93 20.52
CA VAL A 130 2.71 -10.01 21.41
C VAL A 130 2.96 -8.55 21.00
N SER A 131 4.21 -8.20 20.70
CA SER A 131 4.58 -6.86 20.27
C SER A 131 3.88 -6.43 18.97
N ILE A 132 3.79 -7.32 18.00
CA ILE A 132 3.04 -7.11 16.75
C ILE A 132 1.56 -6.93 17.03
N LEU A 133 0.96 -7.74 17.90
CA LEU A 133 -0.44 -7.57 18.27
C LEU A 133 -0.69 -6.23 18.96
N MET A 134 0.29 -5.63 19.63
CA MET A 134 0.12 -4.31 20.24
C MET A 134 0.14 -3.16 19.21
N HIS A 135 0.88 -3.29 18.09
CA HIS A 135 1.22 -2.16 17.22
C HIS A 135 0.92 -2.34 15.72
N SER A 136 0.32 -3.46 15.29
CA SER A 136 -0.07 -3.70 13.89
C SER A 136 -1.30 -2.91 13.39
N ARG A 137 -1.86 -1.99 14.18
CA ARG A 137 -3.04 -1.21 13.80
C ARG A 137 -2.67 -0.04 12.89
N PRO A 138 -3.48 0.30 11.88
CA PRO A 138 -3.29 1.55 11.13
C PRO A 138 -3.28 2.75 12.07
N SER A 139 -2.29 3.62 11.90
CA SER A 139 -2.17 4.87 12.63
C SER A 139 -3.22 5.88 12.16
N SER A 140 -3.44 6.94 12.95
CA SER A 140 -4.29 8.05 12.52
C SER A 140 -3.74 8.74 11.26
N ALA A 141 -2.41 8.76 11.10
CA ALA A 141 -1.76 9.28 9.91
C ALA A 141 -2.06 8.41 8.68
N ASP A 142 -2.01 7.09 8.82
CA ASP A 142 -2.33 6.14 7.74
C ASP A 142 -3.76 6.36 7.24
N ILE A 143 -4.71 6.48 8.18
CA ILE A 143 -6.13 6.73 7.83
C ILE A 143 -6.27 8.08 7.12
N HIS A 144 -5.55 9.11 7.57
CA HIS A 144 -5.56 10.41 6.93
C HIS A 144 -5.01 10.34 5.50
N THR A 145 -3.86 9.70 5.30
CA THR A 145 -3.23 9.51 3.98
C THR A 145 -4.14 8.72 3.03
N PHE A 146 -4.78 7.66 3.52
CA PHE A 146 -5.78 6.91 2.76
C PHE A 146 -6.95 7.80 2.33
N LYS A 147 -7.52 8.55 3.27
CA LYS A 147 -8.64 9.46 2.99
C LYS A 147 -8.26 10.56 2.00
N GLU A 148 -7.09 11.16 2.17
CA GLU A 148 -6.57 12.23 1.31
C GLU A 148 -6.34 11.73 -0.12
N THR A 149 -5.68 10.58 -0.28
CA THR A 149 -5.43 10.00 -1.61
C THR A 149 -6.72 9.64 -2.35
N PHE A 150 -7.73 9.10 -1.65
CA PHE A 150 -9.05 8.85 -2.25
C PHE A 150 -9.77 10.16 -2.62
N SER A 151 -9.76 11.16 -1.73
CA SER A 151 -10.50 12.42 -1.92
C SER A 151 -9.93 13.28 -3.05
N ASN A 152 -8.63 13.15 -3.33
CA ASN A 152 -7.96 13.90 -4.38
C ASN A 152 -8.43 13.53 -5.81
N ASP A 153 -8.74 12.25 -6.05
CA ASP A 153 -9.28 11.78 -7.34
C ASP A 153 -10.18 10.55 -7.13
N PRO A 154 -11.45 10.74 -6.72
CA PRO A 154 -12.33 9.63 -6.37
C PRO A 154 -12.67 8.76 -7.59
N THR A 155 -12.79 9.35 -8.78
CA THR A 155 -13.10 8.62 -10.02
C THR A 155 -11.96 7.67 -10.38
N TYR A 156 -10.72 8.15 -10.36
CA TYR A 156 -9.57 7.30 -10.62
C TYR A 156 -9.37 6.26 -9.51
N SER A 157 -9.62 6.62 -8.26
CA SER A 157 -9.57 5.69 -7.13
C SER A 157 -10.56 4.53 -7.30
N LEU A 158 -11.80 4.81 -7.68
CA LEU A 158 -12.81 3.79 -7.97
C LEU A 158 -12.40 2.89 -9.13
N TYR A 159 -11.78 3.45 -10.17
CA TYR A 159 -11.22 2.67 -11.27
C TYR A 159 -10.12 1.71 -10.80
N GLN A 160 -9.18 2.19 -9.99
CA GLN A 160 -8.12 1.35 -9.40
C GLN A 160 -8.68 0.25 -8.50
N ILE A 161 -9.70 0.56 -7.68
CA ILE A 161 -10.40 -0.44 -6.85
C ILE A 161 -11.05 -1.50 -7.73
N GLY A 162 -11.79 -1.09 -8.77
CA GLY A 162 -12.45 -2.00 -9.70
C GLY A 162 -11.47 -2.94 -10.39
N LEU A 163 -10.34 -2.41 -10.89
CA LEU A 163 -9.26 -3.21 -11.46
C LEU A 163 -8.65 -4.19 -10.46
N GLY A 164 -8.42 -3.76 -9.23
CA GLY A 164 -7.91 -4.61 -8.15
C GLY A 164 -8.86 -5.77 -7.84
N ILE A 165 -10.17 -5.50 -7.75
CA ILE A 165 -11.21 -6.51 -7.54
C ILE A 165 -11.24 -7.51 -8.69
N VAL A 166 -11.27 -7.03 -9.94
CA VAL A 166 -11.28 -7.91 -11.12
C VAL A 166 -10.04 -8.80 -11.15
N SER A 167 -8.86 -8.22 -10.89
CA SER A 167 -7.60 -8.98 -10.82
C SER A 167 -7.65 -10.03 -9.71
N GLY A 168 -8.16 -9.67 -8.53
CA GLY A 168 -8.37 -10.58 -7.41
C GLY A 168 -9.30 -11.74 -7.75
N ILE A 169 -10.43 -11.47 -8.39
CA ILE A 169 -11.39 -12.49 -8.81
C ILE A 169 -10.75 -13.45 -9.81
N ILE A 170 -10.01 -12.95 -10.80
CA ILE A 170 -9.34 -13.80 -11.80
C ILE A 170 -8.33 -14.72 -11.11
N ILE A 171 -7.45 -14.18 -10.26
CA ILE A 171 -6.46 -15.01 -9.54
C ILE A 171 -7.14 -16.02 -8.60
N PHE A 172 -8.23 -15.62 -7.95
CA PHE A 172 -9.03 -16.52 -7.12
C PHE A 172 -9.62 -17.68 -7.94
N LEU A 173 -10.16 -17.40 -9.14
CA LEU A 173 -10.73 -18.41 -10.04
C LEU A 173 -9.68 -19.37 -10.60
N ILE A 174 -8.42 -18.94 -10.75
CA ILE A 174 -7.31 -19.83 -11.15
C ILE A 174 -7.03 -20.89 -10.05
N ASN A 175 -7.35 -20.58 -8.78
CA ASN A 175 -7.28 -21.50 -7.64
C ASN A 175 -5.95 -22.27 -7.52
N LEU A 176 -4.82 -21.54 -7.57
CA LEU A 176 -3.49 -22.13 -7.35
C LEU A 176 -3.37 -22.59 -5.88
N PRO A 177 -3.21 -23.91 -5.61
CA PRO A 177 -3.03 -24.41 -4.25
C PRO A 177 -1.60 -24.11 -3.81
N LEU A 178 -1.43 -23.06 -3.01
CA LEU A 178 -0.14 -22.73 -2.40
C LEU A 178 -0.22 -22.96 -0.89
N PRO A 179 0.85 -23.46 -0.26
CA PRO A 179 0.92 -23.50 1.19
C PRO A 179 0.94 -22.07 1.73
N TYR A 180 0.45 -21.88 2.95
CA TYR A 180 0.25 -20.56 3.56
C TYR A 180 1.49 -19.64 3.47
N TYR A 181 2.69 -20.16 3.76
CA TYR A 181 3.91 -19.32 3.73
C TYR A 181 4.26 -18.82 2.31
N LEU A 182 3.63 -19.35 1.26
CA LEU A 182 3.72 -18.89 -0.13
C LEU A 182 2.47 -18.15 -0.60
N SER A 183 1.47 -17.89 0.26
CA SER A 183 0.26 -17.18 -0.15
C SER A 183 0.52 -15.74 -0.61
N PHE A 184 1.68 -15.17 -0.27
CA PHE A 184 2.11 -13.87 -0.78
C PHE A 184 2.27 -13.86 -2.30
N ILE A 185 2.51 -15.02 -2.92
CA ILE A 185 2.57 -15.17 -4.37
C ILE A 185 1.20 -14.85 -4.99
N HIS A 186 0.08 -15.18 -4.34
CA HIS A 186 -1.25 -14.77 -4.84
C HIS A 186 -1.36 -13.25 -4.90
N TYR A 187 -0.92 -12.53 -3.86
CA TYR A 187 -0.93 -11.06 -3.86
C TYR A 187 -0.01 -10.47 -4.93
N LEU A 188 1.17 -11.07 -5.14
CA LEU A 188 2.08 -10.69 -6.21
C LEU A 188 1.42 -10.88 -7.59
N LEU A 189 0.79 -12.04 -7.82
CA LEU A 189 0.08 -12.35 -9.07
C LEU A 189 -1.08 -11.39 -9.31
N ILE A 190 -1.82 -11.01 -8.26
CA ILE A 190 -2.87 -9.97 -8.35
C ILE A 190 -2.25 -8.65 -8.82
N GLY A 191 -1.13 -8.24 -8.23
CA GLY A 191 -0.40 -7.02 -8.64
C GLY A 191 0.07 -7.07 -10.10
N VAL A 192 0.68 -8.18 -10.52
CA VAL A 192 1.12 -8.38 -11.91
C VAL A 192 -0.06 -8.32 -12.87
N LEU A 193 -1.15 -9.04 -12.57
CA LEU A 193 -2.34 -9.05 -13.42
C LEU A 193 -2.99 -7.66 -13.49
N TYR A 194 -3.06 -6.96 -12.36
CA TYR A 194 -3.52 -5.56 -12.31
C TYR A 194 -2.70 -4.68 -13.26
N THR A 195 -1.37 -4.80 -13.24
CA THR A 195 -0.47 -4.05 -14.12
C THR A 195 -0.70 -4.40 -15.60
N VAL A 196 -0.84 -5.69 -15.92
CA VAL A 196 -1.12 -6.17 -17.29
C VAL A 196 -2.45 -5.61 -17.81
N ILE A 197 -3.52 -5.68 -17.02
CA ILE A 197 -4.83 -5.15 -17.42
C ILE A 197 -4.76 -3.63 -17.61
N THR A 198 -4.12 -2.91 -16.67
CA THR A 198 -3.97 -1.45 -16.73
C THR A 198 -3.27 -1.01 -18.01
N TYR A 199 -2.10 -1.57 -18.32
CA TYR A 199 -1.37 -1.23 -19.54
C TYR A 199 -2.03 -1.77 -20.80
N GLY A 200 -2.76 -2.88 -20.72
CA GLY A 200 -3.55 -3.42 -21.81
C GLY A 200 -4.67 -2.46 -22.23
N VAL A 201 -5.43 -1.91 -21.27
CA VAL A 201 -6.47 -0.91 -21.53
C VAL A 201 -5.87 0.35 -22.16
N LEU A 202 -4.74 0.82 -21.64
CA LEU A 202 -4.04 1.99 -22.18
C LEU A 202 -3.54 1.76 -23.61
N ALA A 203 -2.98 0.58 -23.89
CA ALA A 203 -2.51 0.21 -25.23
C ALA A 203 -3.68 0.14 -26.22
N LEU A 204 -4.82 -0.44 -25.81
CA LEU A 204 -6.02 -0.52 -26.63
C LEU A 204 -6.56 0.88 -26.96
N ARG A 205 -6.66 1.76 -25.96
CA ARG A 205 -7.07 3.16 -26.16
C ARG A 205 -6.17 3.86 -27.18
N ARG A 206 -4.85 3.78 -27.01
CA ARG A 206 -3.88 4.39 -27.94
C ARG A 206 -3.99 3.81 -29.35
N GLY A 207 -4.27 2.51 -29.48
CA GLY A 207 -4.54 1.86 -30.76
C GLY A 207 -5.78 2.43 -31.46
N VAL A 208 -6.88 2.61 -30.72
CA VAL A 208 -8.11 3.22 -31.25
C VAL A 208 -7.89 4.67 -31.68
N GLU A 209 -7.22 5.48 -30.86
CA GLU A 209 -6.89 6.88 -31.19
C GLU A 209 -6.00 6.97 -32.45
N TYR A 210 -5.06 6.04 -32.60
CA TYR A 210 -4.22 5.93 -33.80
C TYR A 210 -5.04 5.59 -35.06
N ILE A 211 -5.98 4.64 -34.97
CA ILE A 211 -6.85 4.28 -36.11
C ILE A 211 -7.76 5.45 -36.50
N MET A 212 -8.38 6.12 -35.52
CA MET A 212 -9.27 7.25 -35.76
C MET A 212 -8.55 8.46 -36.35
N SER A 213 -7.36 8.79 -35.84
CA SER A 213 -6.54 9.89 -36.39
C SER A 213 -6.09 9.61 -37.83
N LYS A 214 -5.77 8.36 -38.15
CA LYS A 214 -5.46 7.94 -39.52
C LYS A 214 -6.67 8.11 -40.44
N GLN A 215 -7.87 7.71 -40.01
CA GLN A 215 -9.10 7.90 -40.81
C GLN A 215 -9.44 9.37 -41.04
N ASN A 216 -9.34 10.23 -40.03
CA ASN A 216 -9.59 11.67 -40.17
C ASN A 216 -8.55 12.39 -41.04
N SER A 217 -7.34 11.84 -41.16
CA SER A 217 -6.30 12.38 -42.06
C SER A 217 -6.60 12.12 -43.55
N TYR A 218 -7.58 11.26 -43.87
CA TYR A 218 -8.04 11.01 -45.24
C TYR A 218 -9.23 11.89 -45.66
N THR A 219 -9.59 12.91 -44.89
CA THR A 219 -10.51 13.97 -45.32
C THR A 219 -9.71 15.18 -45.80
N PRO A 220 -9.27 15.24 -47.08
CA PRO A 220 -8.71 16.46 -47.63
C PRO A 220 -9.87 17.44 -47.85
N GLN A 221 -10.24 18.22 -46.82
CA GLN A 221 -10.98 19.43 -47.08
C GLN A 221 -10.03 20.46 -47.68
N ALA A 222 -10.30 20.75 -48.95
CA ALA A 222 -9.74 21.84 -49.72
C ALA A 222 -9.75 23.15 -48.93
N ALA A 223 -8.61 23.47 -48.30
CA ALA A 223 -8.29 24.83 -47.87
C ALA A 223 -7.25 25.38 -48.83
N GLY A 224 -7.66 25.57 -50.08
CA GLY A 224 -7.03 26.58 -50.93
C GLY A 224 -7.39 27.94 -50.36
N MET A 225 -6.58 28.48 -49.44
CA MET A 225 -6.58 29.91 -49.17
C MET A 225 -5.26 30.39 -48.55
N SER A 226 -4.54 31.15 -49.37
CA SER A 226 -3.61 32.24 -49.04
C SER A 226 -2.33 31.92 -48.28
N SER A 227 -1.25 31.80 -49.05
CA SER A 227 0.15 31.74 -48.61
C SER A 227 0.73 33.07 -48.10
N SER A 228 -0.09 34.05 -47.67
CA SER A 228 0.38 35.44 -47.53
C SER A 228 0.52 36.00 -46.11
N TYR A 229 0.37 35.21 -45.05
CA TYR A 229 0.66 35.67 -43.68
C TYR A 229 1.54 34.67 -42.92
N ARG A 230 2.80 34.57 -43.33
CA ARG A 230 3.84 33.88 -42.55
C ARG A 230 4.57 34.89 -41.67
N THR A 231 3.87 35.45 -40.70
CA THR A 231 4.47 36.27 -39.64
C THR A 231 5.28 35.37 -38.72
N ARG A 232 6.58 35.65 -38.65
CA ARG A 232 7.60 34.90 -37.92
C ARG A 232 7.46 35.15 -36.42
N ASN A 233 6.41 34.61 -35.80
CA ASN A 233 6.34 34.53 -34.34
C ASN A 233 7.28 33.42 -33.87
N LYS A 234 8.38 33.81 -33.21
CA LYS A 234 9.17 32.90 -32.37
C LYS A 234 8.22 32.33 -31.33
N THR A 235 7.77 31.10 -31.52
CA THR A 235 7.09 30.33 -30.48
C THR A 235 8.04 30.25 -29.29
N GLN A 236 7.71 30.99 -28.22
CA GLN A 236 8.24 30.69 -26.90
C GLN A 236 8.01 29.21 -26.67
N LYS A 237 9.06 28.47 -26.30
CA LYS A 237 8.90 27.06 -25.89
C LYS A 237 7.76 27.04 -24.86
N PRO A 238 6.68 26.28 -25.09
CA PRO A 238 5.61 26.21 -24.11
C PRO A 238 6.26 25.84 -22.79
N LYS A 239 6.01 26.67 -21.76
CA LYS A 239 6.31 26.30 -20.37
C LYS A 239 5.74 24.90 -20.22
N ARG A 240 6.57 23.92 -19.87
CA ARG A 240 6.16 22.53 -19.73
C ARG A 240 5.09 22.53 -18.63
N GLU A 241 3.82 22.63 -19.03
CA GLU A 241 2.70 22.49 -18.11
C GLU A 241 2.87 21.10 -17.52
N GLN A 242 3.03 21.06 -16.19
CA GLN A 242 2.97 19.80 -15.47
C GLN A 242 1.61 19.20 -15.84
N LEU A 243 1.64 18.08 -16.56
CA LEU A 243 0.42 17.42 -17.01
C LEU A 243 -0.50 17.25 -15.80
N PRO A 244 -1.69 17.85 -15.80
CA PRO A 244 -2.63 17.64 -14.71
C PRO A 244 -2.89 16.14 -14.61
N ARG A 245 -2.94 15.66 -13.36
CA ARG A 245 -2.96 14.27 -12.87
C ARG A 245 -3.89 13.27 -13.61
N ARG A 246 -4.75 13.76 -14.52
CA ARG A 246 -5.84 13.07 -15.22
C ARG A 246 -5.45 12.37 -16.54
N GLN A 247 -4.16 12.22 -16.87
CA GLN A 247 -3.73 11.62 -18.16
C GLN A 247 -3.04 10.25 -18.02
N TRP A 248 -3.45 9.43 -17.04
CA TRP A 248 -3.02 8.03 -16.93
C TRP A 248 -4.19 7.09 -17.16
#